data_AF-N6UD85-F1
#
_entry.id   AF-N6UD85-F1
#
_cell.length_a   1.000
_cell.length_b   1.000
_cell.length_c   1.000
_cell.angle_alpha   90.00
_cell.angle_beta   90.00
_cell.angle_gamma   90.00
#
_symmetry.space_group_name_H-M   'P 1'
#
loop_
_entity.id
_entity.type
_entity.pdbx_description
1 polymer ?
#
loop_
_entity_poly.entity_id
_entity_poly.type
_entity_poly.pdbx_seq_one_letter_code
_entity_poly.pdbx_strand_id
1 'polypeptide(L)'
;MRHLDRMFYRTSAEFLIEALDKKKPLFLEKDVFKLEELGRKLLKPTTKYQLHQLHHDTLVRLISRTSKISHIPEKQIDAKCIRSNNSGRKRTYFLRSDGETTAVSVEDVALEHYKDCGYPAGSHCEGSLIKALLILYFWDIIYNPEIVVRGSFISKWQSAPLDFFTRYFYENRKGAIDMRLMQIETVFSHEELINFGINNYQQHSHKCCSVIFKRVDGRVMDIIKDVSLVEILITVIGRKVLSKIFERLIKNLYQFFSGMPDLLIWNIDQKIHKFVEVKGEGDKLAPNQTLWLLYLHEIGASVEVCWVHSMGSKRKIIQRGNQNEGDVSDNDSD
;
A
#
# COMPACT_ATOMS: atom_id res chain seq x y z
N MET A 1 -18.88 -9.04 -18.61
CA MET A 1 -18.30 -10.37 -18.32
C MET A 1 -19.14 -11.20 -17.35
N ARG A 2 -19.39 -10.80 -16.09
CA ARG A 2 -20.19 -11.62 -15.15
C ARG A 2 -21.67 -11.78 -15.51
N HIS A 3 -22.21 -10.85 -16.29
CA HIS A 3 -23.63 -10.80 -16.68
C HIS A 3 -23.85 -11.10 -18.17
N LEU A 4 -22.80 -11.52 -18.88
CA LEU A 4 -22.87 -11.80 -20.31
C LEU A 4 -22.62 -13.30 -20.53
N ASP A 5 -23.53 -13.94 -21.25
CA ASP A 5 -23.54 -15.38 -21.52
C ASP A 5 -22.35 -15.82 -22.41
N ARG A 6 -22.18 -17.13 -22.62
CA ARG A 6 -21.05 -17.76 -23.36
C ARG A 6 -20.79 -17.16 -24.75
N MET A 7 -21.75 -16.50 -25.39
CA MET A 7 -21.56 -15.82 -26.68
C MET A 7 -20.62 -14.60 -26.65
N PHE A 8 -20.20 -14.11 -25.47
CA PHE A 8 -19.49 -12.83 -25.35
C PHE A 8 -17.99 -12.93 -25.01
N TYR A 9 -17.37 -14.12 -25.07
CA TYR A 9 -15.91 -14.24 -24.85
C TYR A 9 -15.11 -13.47 -25.90
N ARG A 10 -15.53 -13.50 -27.17
CA ARG A 10 -14.93 -12.73 -28.26
C ARG A 10 -15.00 -11.23 -28.00
N THR A 11 -16.21 -10.70 -27.77
CA THR A 11 -16.41 -9.26 -27.50
C THR A 11 -15.69 -8.81 -26.23
N SER A 12 -15.66 -9.65 -25.19
CA SER A 12 -14.90 -9.36 -23.96
C SER A 12 -13.39 -9.28 -24.24
N ALA A 13 -12.86 -10.17 -25.08
CA ALA A 13 -11.46 -10.14 -25.47
C ALA A 13 -11.12 -8.93 -26.35
N GLU A 14 -11.96 -8.61 -27.34
CA GLU A 14 -11.81 -7.41 -28.19
C GLU A 14 -11.78 -6.14 -27.35
N PHE A 15 -12.72 -6.00 -26.41
CA PHE A 15 -12.76 -4.87 -25.48
C PHE A 15 -11.50 -4.79 -24.61
N LEU A 16 -11.05 -5.91 -24.03
CA LEU A 16 -9.87 -5.94 -23.18
C LEU A 16 -8.60 -5.60 -23.99
N ILE A 17 -8.47 -6.10 -25.22
CA ILE A 17 -7.36 -5.77 -26.11
C ILE A 17 -7.37 -4.28 -26.42
N GLU A 18 -8.52 -3.71 -26.81
CA GLU A 18 -8.61 -2.27 -27.08
C GLU A 18 -8.25 -1.43 -25.84
N ALA A 19 -8.76 -1.82 -24.67
CA ALA A 19 -8.49 -1.13 -23.42
C ALA A 19 -7.01 -1.18 -23.03
N LEU A 20 -6.37 -2.35 -23.13
CA LEU A 20 -4.98 -2.57 -22.69
C LEU A 20 -3.92 -2.16 -23.73
N ASP A 21 -4.26 -2.16 -25.02
CA ASP A 21 -3.32 -1.84 -26.10
C ASP A 21 -3.41 -0.36 -26.50
N LYS A 22 -4.62 0.17 -26.70
CA LYS A 22 -4.83 1.51 -27.26
C LYS A 22 -5.16 2.56 -26.22
N LYS A 23 -5.88 2.19 -25.15
CA LYS A 23 -6.43 3.13 -24.17
C LYS A 23 -5.76 3.07 -22.80
N LYS A 24 -4.72 2.24 -22.61
CA LYS A 24 -4.03 2.04 -21.33
C LYS A 24 -3.62 3.35 -20.62
N PRO A 25 -3.08 4.38 -21.31
CA PRO A 25 -2.69 5.64 -20.66
C PRO A 25 -3.85 6.46 -20.08
N LEU A 26 -5.10 6.15 -20.44
CA LEU A 26 -6.30 6.84 -19.95
C LEU A 26 -6.82 6.25 -18.63
N PHE A 27 -6.32 5.09 -18.21
CA PHE A 27 -6.77 4.39 -17.02
C PHE A 27 -5.81 4.60 -15.85
N LEU A 28 -6.37 4.60 -14.65
CA LEU A 28 -5.58 4.48 -13.43
C LEU A 28 -4.95 3.08 -13.39
N GLU A 29 -3.80 2.94 -12.74
CA GLU A 29 -3.10 1.65 -12.63
C GLU A 29 -3.97 0.57 -12.00
N LYS A 30 -4.84 0.94 -11.04
CA LYS A 30 -5.80 0.00 -10.42
C LYS A 30 -6.83 -0.55 -11.40
N ASP A 31 -7.21 0.26 -12.40
CA ASP A 31 -8.20 -0.13 -13.39
C ASP A 31 -7.53 -0.97 -14.48
N VAL A 32 -6.30 -0.62 -14.88
CA VAL A 32 -5.44 -1.48 -15.69
C VAL A 32 -5.24 -2.84 -15.02
N PHE A 33 -4.90 -2.87 -13.72
CA PHE A 33 -4.72 -4.10 -12.97
C PHE A 33 -5.97 -4.99 -12.99
N LYS A 34 -7.16 -4.40 -12.77
CA LYS A 34 -8.43 -5.13 -12.86
C LYS A 34 -8.70 -5.66 -14.28
N LEU A 35 -8.40 -4.88 -15.31
CA LEU A 35 -8.55 -5.30 -16.72
C LEU A 35 -7.62 -6.48 -17.02
N GLU A 36 -6.38 -6.43 -16.54
CA GLU A 36 -5.43 -7.54 -16.66
C GLU A 36 -5.90 -8.79 -15.89
N GLU A 37 -6.45 -8.65 -14.68
CA GLU A 37 -7.06 -9.76 -13.94
C GLU A 37 -8.25 -10.39 -14.70
N LEU A 38 -9.05 -9.57 -15.38
CA LEU A 38 -10.13 -10.06 -16.24
C LEU A 38 -9.56 -10.79 -17.47
N GLY A 39 -8.51 -10.26 -18.08
CA GLY A 39 -7.78 -10.93 -19.17
C GLY A 39 -7.20 -12.28 -18.75
N ARG A 40 -6.57 -12.37 -17.58
CA ARG A 40 -6.06 -13.65 -17.04
C ARG A 40 -7.18 -14.69 -16.83
N LYS A 41 -8.40 -14.26 -16.49
CA LYS A 41 -9.56 -15.17 -16.40
C LYS A 41 -9.98 -15.72 -17.76
N LEU A 42 -9.81 -14.94 -18.84
CA LEU A 42 -10.06 -15.40 -20.20
C LEU A 42 -8.99 -16.39 -20.70
N LEU A 43 -7.75 -16.24 -20.24
CA LEU A 43 -6.63 -17.12 -20.62
C LEU A 43 -6.60 -18.45 -19.86
N LYS A 44 -7.52 -18.70 -18.91
CA LYS A 44 -7.55 -19.98 -18.17
C LYS A 44 -7.90 -21.15 -19.10
N PRO A 45 -7.42 -22.38 -18.82
CA PRO A 45 -7.71 -23.56 -19.64
C PRO A 45 -9.20 -23.82 -19.89
N THR A 46 -10.07 -23.46 -18.93
CA THR A 46 -11.52 -23.64 -19.02
C THR A 46 -12.21 -22.68 -19.98
N THR A 47 -11.58 -21.55 -20.29
CA THR A 47 -12.14 -20.45 -21.10
C THR A 47 -11.37 -20.21 -22.39
N LYS A 48 -10.09 -20.59 -22.46
CA LYS A 48 -9.22 -20.32 -23.61
C LYS A 48 -9.72 -20.92 -24.94
N TYR A 49 -10.35 -22.10 -24.91
CA TYR A 49 -10.86 -22.76 -26.12
C TYR A 49 -12.08 -22.04 -26.74
N GLN A 50 -12.64 -21.06 -26.02
CA GLN A 50 -13.74 -20.22 -26.49
C GLN A 50 -13.24 -18.90 -27.10
N LEU A 51 -11.92 -18.68 -27.10
CA LEU A 51 -11.28 -17.51 -27.71
C LEU A 51 -10.72 -17.85 -29.07
N HIS A 52 -10.80 -16.89 -29.98
CA HIS A 52 -10.01 -16.93 -31.21
C HIS A 52 -8.52 -16.87 -30.85
N GLN A 53 -7.70 -17.72 -31.50
CA GLN A 53 -6.26 -17.85 -31.21
C GLN A 53 -5.53 -16.50 -31.24
N LEU A 54 -5.83 -15.64 -32.23
CA LEU A 54 -5.25 -14.29 -32.32
C LEU A 54 -5.53 -13.42 -31.07
N HIS A 55 -6.74 -13.50 -30.52
CA HIS A 55 -7.11 -12.73 -29.32
C HIS A 55 -6.40 -13.29 -28.09
N HIS A 56 -6.32 -14.63 -27.99
CA HIS A 56 -5.57 -15.29 -26.94
C HIS A 56 -4.10 -14.82 -26.94
N ASP A 57 -3.42 -14.91 -28.08
CA ASP A 57 -2.00 -14.59 -28.17
C ASP A 57 -1.73 -13.09 -27.96
N THR A 58 -2.64 -12.24 -28.42
CA THR A 58 -2.59 -10.80 -28.14
C THR A 58 -2.73 -10.51 -26.65
N LEU A 59 -3.71 -11.12 -25.97
CA LEU A 59 -3.89 -10.95 -24.53
C LEU A 59 -2.70 -11.49 -23.72
N VAL A 60 -2.15 -12.64 -24.09
CA VAL A 60 -0.92 -13.16 -23.48
C VAL A 60 0.21 -12.15 -23.62
N ARG A 61 0.45 -11.62 -24.83
CA ARG A 61 1.50 -10.61 -25.05
C ARG A 61 1.30 -9.35 -24.22
N LEU A 62 0.06 -8.85 -24.13
CA LEU A 62 -0.25 -7.61 -23.40
C LEU A 62 -0.11 -7.79 -21.89
N ILE A 63 -0.50 -8.94 -21.33
CA ILE A 63 -0.52 -9.20 -19.88
C ILE A 63 0.86 -9.68 -19.38
N SER A 64 1.59 -10.47 -20.17
CA SER A 64 2.90 -11.00 -19.79
C SER A 64 3.95 -9.91 -19.64
N ARG A 65 3.83 -8.79 -20.38
CA ARG A 65 4.67 -7.59 -20.20
C ARG A 65 4.55 -6.98 -18.80
N THR A 66 3.41 -7.16 -18.13
CA THR A 66 3.15 -6.60 -16.80
C THR A 66 3.44 -7.62 -15.67
N SER A 67 3.73 -8.89 -15.99
CA SER A 67 3.65 -9.99 -15.02
C SER A 67 5.00 -10.62 -14.70
N LYS A 68 5.77 -9.96 -13.83
CA LYS A 68 6.50 -10.67 -12.76
C LYS A 68 5.97 -10.12 -11.44
N ILE A 69 4.77 -10.53 -11.07
CA ILE A 69 4.25 -10.27 -9.73
C ILE A 69 5.18 -11.02 -8.80
N SER A 70 6.09 -10.31 -8.14
CA SER A 70 6.89 -10.83 -7.05
C SER A 70 5.93 -11.42 -6.02
N HIS A 71 6.20 -12.65 -5.58
CA HIS A 71 5.42 -13.26 -4.52
C HIS A 71 5.54 -12.39 -3.26
N ILE A 72 4.44 -11.77 -2.83
CA ILE A 72 4.40 -11.03 -1.59
C ILE A 72 4.40 -12.05 -0.44
N PRO A 73 5.28 -11.92 0.57
CA PRO A 73 5.27 -12.81 1.72
C PRO A 73 3.90 -12.84 2.39
N GLU A 74 3.43 -14.04 2.73
CA GLU A 74 2.17 -14.24 3.43
C GLU A 74 2.40 -14.99 4.75
N LYS A 75 1.64 -14.60 5.78
CA LYS A 75 1.64 -15.23 7.09
C LYS A 75 0.22 -15.54 7.52
N GLN A 76 0.05 -16.68 8.20
CA GLN A 76 -1.22 -17.09 8.77
C GLN A 76 -1.10 -17.12 10.29
N ILE A 77 -2.07 -16.51 10.97
CA ILE A 77 -2.20 -16.55 12.42
C ILE A 77 -3.61 -16.96 12.80
N ASP A 78 -3.74 -17.67 13.92
CA ASP A 78 -5.01 -18.13 14.45
C ASP A 78 -5.42 -17.27 15.65
N ALA A 79 -6.68 -16.84 15.68
CA ALA A 79 -7.22 -16.03 16.77
C ALA A 79 -8.64 -16.49 17.17
N LYS A 80 -8.96 -16.35 18.46
CA LYS A 80 -10.32 -16.59 18.95
C LYS A 80 -11.21 -15.42 18.55
N CYS A 81 -12.38 -15.69 17.97
CA CYS A 81 -13.32 -14.65 17.55
C CYS A 81 -14.72 -14.88 18.12
N ILE A 82 -15.51 -13.80 18.19
CA ILE A 82 -16.95 -13.91 18.41
C ILE A 82 -17.57 -14.54 17.17
N ARG A 83 -18.29 -15.65 17.36
CA ARG A 83 -19.13 -16.22 16.31
C ARG A 83 -20.36 -15.33 16.12
N SER A 84 -20.25 -14.30 15.28
CA SER A 84 -21.41 -13.52 14.86
C SER A 84 -21.84 -13.99 13.47
N ASN A 85 -23.08 -14.46 13.33
CA ASN A 85 -23.66 -14.93 12.06
C ASN A 85 -24.15 -13.81 11.13
N ASN A 86 -23.76 -12.55 11.37
CA ASN A 86 -24.26 -11.42 10.59
C ASN A 86 -23.28 -11.06 9.47
N SER A 87 -23.65 -11.44 8.24
CA SER A 87 -22.93 -11.02 7.03
C SER A 87 -22.81 -9.50 6.96
N GLY A 88 -21.60 -8.99 6.69
CA GLY A 88 -21.34 -7.56 6.52
C GLY A 88 -20.93 -6.79 7.77
N ARG A 89 -20.86 -7.43 8.96
CA ARG A 89 -20.23 -6.83 10.15
C ARG A 89 -18.76 -7.26 10.26
N LYS A 90 -17.87 -6.31 10.61
CA LYS A 90 -16.48 -6.62 10.96
C LYS A 90 -16.47 -7.61 12.13
N ARG A 91 -15.67 -8.67 12.00
CA ARG A 91 -15.51 -9.67 13.07
C ARG A 91 -14.72 -9.06 14.23
N THR A 92 -15.10 -9.45 15.44
CA THR A 92 -14.44 -9.06 16.67
C THR A 92 -13.68 -10.25 17.24
N TYR A 93 -12.44 -10.01 17.66
CA TYR A 93 -11.53 -11.01 18.20
C TYR A 93 -11.30 -10.82 19.69
N PHE A 94 -10.74 -11.82 20.34
CA PHE A 94 -10.39 -11.77 21.76
C PHE A 94 -8.88 -11.89 21.95
N LEU A 95 -8.31 -10.92 22.66
CA LEU A 95 -6.96 -11.02 23.21
C LEU A 95 -7.05 -11.19 24.72
N ARG A 96 -6.13 -11.98 25.28
CA ARG A 96 -6.01 -12.17 26.73
C ARG A 96 -4.70 -11.56 27.18
N SER A 97 -4.77 -10.52 28.02
CA SER A 97 -3.61 -9.88 28.65
C SER A 97 -3.87 -9.81 30.14
N ASP A 98 -2.89 -10.20 30.96
CA ASP A 98 -2.92 -10.07 32.43
C ASP A 98 -4.20 -10.60 33.11
N GLY A 99 -4.77 -11.68 32.57
CA GLY A 99 -5.98 -12.31 33.09
C GLY A 99 -7.29 -11.72 32.56
N GLU A 100 -7.27 -10.53 31.96
CA GLU A 100 -8.44 -9.90 31.34
C GLU A 100 -8.59 -10.31 29.86
N THR A 101 -9.84 -10.38 29.40
CA THR A 101 -10.16 -10.67 27.99
C THR A 101 -10.81 -9.46 27.37
N THR A 102 -10.16 -8.88 26.35
CA THR A 102 -10.65 -7.69 25.65
C THR A 102 -11.10 -8.03 24.23
N ALA A 103 -12.16 -7.36 23.80
CA ALA A 103 -12.68 -7.46 22.44
C ALA A 103 -11.95 -6.47 21.54
N VAL A 104 -11.30 -6.97 20.47
CA VAL A 104 -10.40 -6.20 19.62
C VAL A 104 -10.67 -6.39 18.13
N SER A 105 -10.06 -5.54 17.30
CA SER A 105 -10.11 -5.64 15.84
C SER A 105 -9.18 -6.73 15.29
N VAL A 106 -9.23 -7.00 13.98
CA VAL A 106 -8.33 -7.99 13.36
C VAL A 106 -6.89 -7.44 13.29
N GLU A 107 -6.77 -6.14 13.14
CA GLU A 107 -5.54 -5.39 13.07
C GLU A 107 -4.81 -5.38 14.43
N ASP A 108 -5.57 -5.28 15.53
CA ASP A 108 -5.02 -5.38 16.90
C ASP A 108 -4.47 -6.78 17.20
N VAL A 109 -5.15 -7.83 16.73
CA VAL A 109 -4.65 -9.22 16.84
C VAL A 109 -3.30 -9.36 16.14
N ALA A 110 -3.19 -8.81 14.93
CA ALA A 110 -1.94 -8.84 14.19
C ALA A 110 -0.84 -8.02 14.90
N LEU A 111 -1.14 -6.82 15.40
CA LEU A 111 -0.19 -6.01 16.16
C LEU A 111 0.36 -6.77 17.37
N GLU A 112 -0.50 -7.43 18.15
CA GLU A 112 -0.07 -8.22 19.30
C GLU A 112 0.85 -9.37 18.89
N HIS A 113 0.47 -10.12 17.85
CA HIS A 113 1.28 -11.21 17.30
C HIS A 113 2.69 -10.74 16.89
N TYR A 114 2.81 -9.54 16.31
CA TYR A 114 4.11 -9.05 15.83
C TYR A 114 5.05 -8.57 16.93
N LYS A 115 4.53 -8.21 18.12
CA LYS A 115 5.38 -7.94 19.29
C LYS A 115 6.25 -9.16 19.61
N ASP A 116 5.64 -10.35 19.62
CA ASP A 116 6.33 -11.62 19.84
C ASP A 116 7.23 -12.03 18.66
N CYS A 117 7.08 -11.40 17.49
CA CYS A 117 7.91 -11.62 16.32
C CYS A 117 9.07 -10.61 16.18
N GLY A 118 9.42 -9.92 17.26
CA GLY A 118 10.54 -8.97 17.28
C GLY A 118 10.21 -7.57 16.79
N TYR A 119 8.93 -7.21 16.66
CA TYR A 119 8.47 -5.85 16.35
C TYR A 119 7.71 -5.27 17.55
N PRO A 120 8.40 -4.76 18.58
CA PRO A 120 7.78 -4.34 19.85
C PRO A 120 6.83 -3.15 19.70
N ALA A 121 6.94 -2.37 18.62
CA ALA A 121 6.14 -1.20 18.36
C ALA A 121 5.47 -1.25 16.97
N GLY A 122 4.32 -0.60 16.85
CA GLY A 122 3.57 -0.54 15.60
C GLY A 122 2.32 0.32 15.68
N SER A 123 1.75 0.63 14.52
CA SER A 123 0.53 1.43 14.41
C SER A 123 -0.38 0.91 13.30
N HIS A 124 -1.66 0.72 13.63
CA HIS A 124 -2.72 0.61 12.63
C HIS A 124 -3.03 2.00 12.08
N CYS A 125 -2.45 2.32 10.93
CA CYS A 125 -2.42 3.67 10.40
C CYS A 125 -2.98 3.81 8.98
N GLU A 126 -3.16 2.72 8.21
CA GLU A 126 -3.61 2.77 6.81
C GLU A 126 -2.78 3.77 5.94
N GLY A 127 -1.48 3.84 6.24
CA GLY A 127 -0.52 4.79 5.64
C GLY A 127 -0.66 6.25 6.09
N SER A 128 -1.48 6.58 7.09
CA SER A 128 -1.64 7.96 7.59
C SER A 128 -0.34 8.54 8.15
N LEU A 129 0.51 7.73 8.80
CA LEU A 129 1.85 8.16 9.24
C LEU A 129 2.74 8.59 8.08
N ILE A 130 2.74 7.80 6.99
CA ILE A 130 3.50 8.12 5.78
C ILE A 130 2.96 9.39 5.10
N LYS A 131 1.63 9.55 5.02
CA LYS A 131 1.00 10.75 4.45
C LYS A 131 1.30 11.99 5.30
N ALA A 132 1.29 11.85 6.62
CA ALA A 132 1.67 12.92 7.54
C ALA A 132 3.13 13.34 7.32
N LEU A 133 4.07 12.40 7.22
CA LEU A 133 5.45 12.70 6.85
C LEU A 133 5.52 13.39 5.48
N LEU A 134 4.83 12.90 4.45
CA LEU A 134 4.80 13.55 3.14
C LEU A 134 4.36 15.01 3.24
N ILE A 135 3.31 15.30 4.00
CA ILE A 135 2.86 16.69 4.21
C ILE A 135 3.93 17.53 4.90
N LEU A 136 4.60 17.01 5.93
CA LEU A 136 5.70 17.74 6.59
C LEU A 136 6.87 18.01 5.63
N TYR A 137 7.23 17.03 4.82
CA TYR A 137 8.37 17.11 3.91
C TYR A 137 8.14 17.93 2.64
N PHE A 138 6.89 18.25 2.33
CA PHE A 138 6.51 19.04 1.16
C PHE A 138 5.66 20.26 1.53
N TRP A 139 5.59 20.63 2.81
CA TRP A 139 4.73 21.71 3.30
C TRP A 139 4.96 23.02 2.54
N ASP A 140 6.23 23.42 2.46
CA ASP A 140 6.72 24.62 1.78
C ASP A 140 6.64 24.54 0.24
N ILE A 141 6.16 23.44 -0.32
CA ILE A 141 5.88 23.27 -1.76
C ILE A 141 4.36 23.23 -2.00
N ILE A 142 3.61 22.60 -1.10
CA ILE A 142 2.14 22.51 -1.14
C ILE A 142 1.52 23.89 -0.90
N TYR A 143 2.01 24.60 0.13
CA TYR A 143 1.42 25.84 0.63
C TYR A 143 2.27 27.08 0.31
N ASN A 144 3.25 26.97 -0.59
CA ASN A 144 4.10 28.09 -0.95
C ASN A 144 3.30 29.19 -1.67
N PRO A 145 3.24 30.42 -1.13
CA PRO A 145 2.58 31.52 -1.82
C PRO A 145 3.37 32.01 -3.05
N GLU A 146 4.68 31.76 -3.13
CA GLU A 146 5.54 32.15 -4.25
C GLU A 146 5.37 31.24 -5.47
N ILE A 147 4.91 30.00 -5.27
CA ILE A 147 4.58 29.09 -6.37
C ILE A 147 3.18 29.44 -6.89
N VAL A 148 3.13 30.39 -7.84
CA VAL A 148 1.88 30.92 -8.38
C VAL A 148 1.21 29.91 -9.32
N VAL A 149 0.32 29.09 -8.76
CA VAL A 149 -0.61 28.25 -9.51
C VAL A 149 -1.97 28.93 -9.50
N ARG A 150 -2.37 29.55 -10.62
CA ARG A 150 -3.64 30.28 -10.71
C ARG A 150 -4.82 29.37 -10.34
N GLY A 151 -5.64 29.83 -9.40
CA GLY A 151 -6.83 29.11 -8.95
C GLY A 151 -6.58 27.94 -7.99
N SER A 152 -5.33 27.68 -7.57
CA SER A 152 -5.05 26.65 -6.56
C SER A 152 -5.56 27.07 -5.17
N PHE A 153 -5.36 28.33 -4.80
CA PHE A 153 -5.93 28.96 -3.60
C PHE A 153 -6.77 30.16 -4.02
N ILE A 154 -8.07 30.07 -3.81
CA ILE A 154 -9.07 31.11 -4.06
C ILE A 154 -9.62 31.73 -2.76
N SER A 155 -9.32 31.13 -1.60
CA SER A 155 -9.68 31.70 -0.30
C SER A 155 -8.68 31.32 0.80
N LYS A 156 -8.62 32.12 1.86
CA LYS A 156 -7.79 31.89 3.05
C LYS A 156 -8.25 30.71 3.94
N TRP A 157 -9.41 30.11 3.63
CA TRP A 157 -10.03 29.04 4.42
C TRP A 157 -9.75 27.65 3.84
N GLN A 158 -9.02 27.57 2.73
CA GLN A 158 -8.64 26.29 2.15
C GLN A 158 -7.56 25.61 2.98
N SER A 159 -7.80 24.35 3.32
CA SER A 159 -6.85 23.46 4.00
C SER A 159 -5.82 22.84 3.05
N ALA A 160 -6.02 22.97 1.73
CA ALA A 160 -5.14 22.46 0.68
C ALA A 160 -5.44 23.17 -0.66
N PRO A 161 -4.50 23.16 -1.62
CA PRO A 161 -4.77 23.73 -2.93
C PRO A 161 -5.81 22.90 -3.69
N LEU A 162 -6.67 23.55 -4.49
CA LEU A 162 -7.74 22.89 -5.25
C LEU A 162 -7.21 21.88 -6.27
N ASP A 163 -5.95 22.03 -6.70
CA ASP A 163 -5.32 21.08 -7.61
C ASP A 163 -4.73 19.85 -6.92
N PHE A 164 -4.74 19.75 -5.58
CA PHE A 164 -4.04 18.71 -4.78
C PHE A 164 -4.33 17.27 -5.23
N PHE A 165 -5.59 16.91 -5.48
CA PHE A 165 -5.97 15.58 -5.95
C PHE A 165 -6.21 15.54 -7.47
N THR A 166 -5.53 16.38 -8.23
CA THR A 166 -5.60 16.41 -9.69
C THR A 166 -4.27 15.98 -10.29
N ARG A 167 -4.29 15.58 -11.57
CA ARG A 167 -3.08 15.28 -12.34
C ARG A 167 -2.12 16.47 -12.49
N TYR A 168 -2.61 17.68 -12.26
CA TYR A 168 -1.82 18.90 -12.45
C TYR A 168 -1.02 19.30 -11.21
N PHE A 169 -1.31 18.74 -10.03
CA PHE A 169 -0.61 19.12 -8.80
C PHE A 169 0.91 18.99 -8.94
N TYR A 170 1.35 17.81 -9.42
CA TYR A 170 2.75 17.51 -9.65
C TYR A 170 3.32 18.37 -10.79
N GLU A 171 2.66 18.39 -11.95
CA GLU A 171 3.14 19.14 -13.12
C GLU A 171 3.36 20.63 -12.83
N ASN A 172 2.43 21.25 -12.11
CA ASN A 172 2.50 22.65 -11.70
C ASN A 172 3.67 22.94 -10.74
N ARG A 173 4.22 21.91 -10.08
CA ARG A 173 5.25 22.03 -9.02
C ARG A 173 6.47 21.14 -9.31
N LYS A 174 6.62 20.66 -10.55
CA LYS A 174 7.54 19.57 -10.92
C LYS A 174 8.98 19.83 -10.49
N GLY A 175 9.52 21.01 -10.82
CA GLY A 175 10.90 21.37 -10.47
C GLY A 175 11.18 21.34 -8.97
N ALA A 176 10.28 21.94 -8.16
CA ALA A 176 10.43 21.97 -6.71
C ALA A 176 10.26 20.58 -6.08
N ILE A 177 9.28 19.80 -6.56
CA ILE A 177 9.04 18.44 -6.08
C ILE A 177 10.23 17.52 -6.40
N ASP A 178 10.71 17.52 -7.64
CA ASP A 178 11.82 16.68 -8.06
C ASP A 178 13.10 17.03 -7.30
N MET A 179 13.34 18.33 -7.08
CA MET A 179 14.45 18.80 -6.24
C MET A 179 14.33 18.28 -4.81
N ARG A 180 13.16 18.40 -4.18
CA ARG A 180 12.94 17.91 -2.80
C ARG A 180 13.09 16.40 -2.68
N LEU A 181 12.60 15.64 -3.66
CA LEU A 181 12.80 14.18 -3.70
C LEU A 181 14.28 13.82 -3.78
N MET A 182 15.03 14.49 -4.65
CA MET A 182 16.48 14.32 -4.77
C MET A 182 17.21 14.70 -3.48
N GLN A 183 16.80 15.79 -2.82
CA GLN A 183 17.34 16.21 -1.53
C GLN A 183 17.15 15.16 -0.45
N ILE A 184 15.93 14.62 -0.32
CA ILE A 184 15.58 13.57 0.66
C ILE A 184 16.39 12.29 0.40
N GLU A 185 16.52 11.90 -0.86
CA GLU A 185 17.19 10.64 -1.23
C GLU A 185 18.72 10.72 -1.08
N THR A 186 19.33 11.86 -1.46
CA THR A 186 20.78 11.91 -1.71
C THR A 186 21.52 13.09 -1.06
N VAL A 187 20.89 14.24 -0.81
CA VAL A 187 21.61 15.45 -0.39
C VAL A 187 21.64 15.62 1.11
N PHE A 188 20.48 15.57 1.77
CA PHE A 188 20.42 15.80 3.21
C PHE A 188 21.29 14.79 3.95
N SER A 189 22.02 15.19 4.98
CA SER A 189 22.56 14.24 5.95
C SER A 189 21.43 13.52 6.70
N HIS A 190 21.71 12.44 7.42
CA HIS A 190 20.67 11.75 8.19
C HIS A 190 20.04 12.67 9.24
N GLU A 191 20.88 13.46 9.92
CA GLU A 191 20.47 14.45 10.91
C GLU A 191 19.68 15.60 10.27
N GLU A 192 20.13 16.13 9.13
CA GLU A 192 19.39 17.18 8.40
C GLU A 192 18.01 16.70 7.97
N LEU A 193 17.88 15.45 7.54
CA LEU A 193 16.59 14.86 7.16
C LEU A 193 15.64 14.86 8.38
N ILE A 194 16.09 14.33 9.52
CA ILE A 194 15.30 14.29 10.76
C ILE A 194 14.92 15.71 11.21
N ASN A 195 15.91 16.60 11.30
CA ASN A 195 15.69 17.98 11.73
C ASN A 195 14.74 18.73 10.79
N PHE A 196 14.80 18.49 9.48
CA PHE A 196 13.85 19.06 8.53
C PHE A 196 12.41 18.64 8.83
N GLY A 197 12.18 17.35 9.10
CA GLY A 197 10.87 16.83 9.48
C GLY A 197 10.38 17.38 10.82
N ILE A 198 11.24 17.42 11.84
CA ILE A 198 10.92 17.93 13.18
C ILE A 198 10.61 19.42 13.15
N ASN A 199 11.41 20.22 12.43
CA ASN A 199 11.19 21.66 12.30
C ASN A 199 9.83 21.95 11.64
N ASN A 200 9.51 21.25 10.54
CA ASN A 200 8.20 21.39 9.91
C ASN A 200 7.06 20.91 10.83
N TYR A 201 7.28 19.85 11.61
CA TYR A 201 6.30 19.41 12.59
C TYR A 201 6.01 20.50 13.63
N GLN A 202 7.05 21.09 14.23
CA GLN A 202 6.88 22.16 15.23
C GLN A 202 6.16 23.39 14.66
N GLN A 203 6.50 23.80 13.44
CA GLN A 203 5.94 25.00 12.83
C GLN A 203 4.53 24.82 12.26
N HIS A 204 4.17 23.60 11.83
CA HIS A 204 3.00 23.40 10.96
C HIS A 204 2.05 22.30 11.42
N SER A 205 2.44 21.41 12.35
CA SER A 205 1.63 20.23 12.69
C SER A 205 0.24 20.55 13.25
N HIS A 206 0.05 21.74 13.82
CA HIS A 206 -1.20 22.24 14.38
C HIS A 206 -2.11 22.90 13.34
N LYS A 207 -1.61 23.20 12.14
CA LYS A 207 -2.37 23.84 11.06
C LYS A 207 -3.29 22.81 10.40
N CYS A 208 -4.49 23.24 10.00
CA CYS A 208 -5.46 22.36 9.36
C CYS A 208 -4.91 21.83 8.03
N CYS A 209 -4.95 20.51 7.87
CA CYS A 209 -4.51 19.76 6.70
C CYS A 209 -5.47 18.59 6.48
N SER A 210 -6.72 18.92 6.12
CA SER A 210 -7.84 17.98 5.93
C SER A 210 -7.66 17.02 4.74
N VAL A 211 -6.49 16.95 4.10
CA VAL A 211 -6.23 16.01 3.01
C VAL A 211 -5.86 14.62 3.54
N ILE A 212 -5.31 14.53 4.75
CA ILE A 212 -4.89 13.23 5.34
C ILE A 212 -6.09 12.50 5.95
N PHE A 213 -7.02 13.26 6.52
CA PHE A 213 -8.28 12.75 7.06
C PHE A 213 -9.38 13.09 6.07
N LYS A 214 -10.27 12.17 5.71
CA LYS A 214 -11.52 12.52 5.02
C LYS A 214 -12.49 13.29 5.95
N ARG A 215 -11.97 14.22 6.76
CA ARG A 215 -12.62 15.00 7.82
C ARG A 215 -12.21 16.45 7.69
N VAL A 216 -13.11 17.34 8.05
CA VAL A 216 -13.00 18.79 7.77
C VAL A 216 -11.82 19.47 8.50
N ASP A 217 -11.38 18.95 9.66
CA ASP A 217 -10.39 19.62 10.53
C ASP A 217 -9.16 18.77 10.93
N GLY A 218 -8.75 17.83 10.08
CA GLY A 218 -7.60 16.95 10.39
C GLY A 218 -6.26 17.70 10.40
N ARG A 219 -5.38 17.41 11.38
CA ARG A 219 -4.03 17.99 11.49
C ARG A 219 -2.96 16.91 11.59
N VAL A 220 -1.72 17.23 11.24
CA VAL A 220 -0.61 16.27 11.33
C VAL A 220 -0.40 15.79 12.77
N MET A 221 -0.52 16.67 13.76
CA MET A 221 -0.38 16.31 15.18
C MET A 221 -1.45 15.34 15.70
N ASP A 222 -2.59 15.23 15.00
CA ASP A 222 -3.63 14.25 15.36
C ASP A 222 -3.21 12.82 14.96
N ILE A 223 -2.21 12.67 14.08
CA ILE A 223 -1.63 11.40 13.61
C ILE A 223 -0.31 11.14 14.32
N ILE A 224 0.64 12.06 14.16
CA ILE A 224 1.95 12.02 14.81
C ILE A 224 1.77 12.75 16.14
N LYS A 225 1.39 12.02 17.19
CA LYS A 225 1.11 12.61 18.51
C LYS A 225 2.38 12.96 19.30
N ASP A 226 3.47 12.27 18.99
CA ASP A 226 4.80 12.51 19.53
C ASP A 226 5.75 12.82 18.36
N VAL A 227 6.47 13.93 18.48
CA VAL A 227 7.44 14.38 17.48
C VAL A 227 8.59 13.38 17.31
N SER A 228 8.92 12.61 18.34
CA SER A 228 9.95 11.54 18.28
C SER A 228 9.62 10.50 17.20
N LEU A 229 8.34 10.32 16.88
CA LEU A 229 7.89 9.39 15.84
C LEU A 229 8.40 9.79 14.44
N VAL A 230 8.68 11.08 14.19
CA VAL A 230 9.31 11.52 12.94
C VAL A 230 10.69 10.88 12.79
N GLU A 231 11.53 10.99 13.82
CA GLU A 231 12.87 10.39 13.84
C GLU A 231 12.82 8.86 13.74
N ILE A 232 11.94 8.24 14.52
CA ILE A 232 11.74 6.78 14.52
C ILE A 232 11.43 6.29 13.11
N LEU A 233 10.43 6.88 12.45
CA LEU A 233 9.98 6.44 11.12
C LEU A 233 11.08 6.63 10.06
N ILE A 234 11.83 7.74 10.11
CA ILE A 234 12.95 7.97 9.20
C ILE A 234 14.05 6.92 9.42
N THR A 235 14.33 6.60 10.67
CA THR A 235 15.39 5.65 11.07
C THR A 235 15.05 4.23 10.64
N VAL A 236 13.83 3.76 10.90
CA VAL A 236 13.44 2.36 10.64
C VAL A 236 13.06 2.11 9.18
N ILE A 237 12.46 3.08 8.48
CA ILE A 237 12.08 2.93 7.06
C ILE A 237 13.28 3.20 6.15
N GLY A 238 14.10 4.19 6.51
CA GLY A 238 15.23 4.62 5.71
C GLY A 238 14.83 5.56 4.55
N ARG A 239 15.73 6.48 4.23
CA ARG A 239 15.48 7.56 3.27
C ARG A 239 15.18 7.12 1.84
N LYS A 240 15.80 6.02 1.38
CA LYS A 240 15.65 5.56 -0.01
C LYS A 240 14.21 5.09 -0.24
N VAL A 241 13.72 4.24 0.68
CA VAL A 241 12.33 3.76 0.67
C VAL A 241 11.36 4.93 0.86
N LEU A 242 11.60 5.82 1.83
CA LEU A 242 10.74 6.99 2.05
C LEU A 242 10.66 7.92 0.82
N SER A 243 11.80 8.22 0.18
CA SER A 243 11.82 9.04 -1.04
C SER A 243 10.98 8.42 -2.15
N LYS A 244 11.10 7.12 -2.38
CA LYS A 244 10.30 6.40 -3.39
C LYS A 244 8.81 6.39 -3.06
N ILE A 245 8.45 6.16 -1.80
CA ILE A 245 7.05 6.26 -1.35
C ILE A 245 6.50 7.67 -1.58
N PHE A 246 7.27 8.71 -1.23
CA PHE A 246 6.87 10.10 -1.46
C PHE A 246 6.75 10.41 -2.95
N GLU A 247 7.70 9.96 -3.77
CA GLU A 247 7.68 10.10 -5.22
C GLU A 247 6.39 9.53 -5.81
N ARG A 248 6.03 8.29 -5.43
CA ARG A 248 4.79 7.64 -5.90
C ARG A 248 3.56 8.43 -5.48
N LEU A 249 3.47 8.82 -4.21
CA LEU A 249 2.34 9.58 -3.70
C LEU A 249 2.19 10.94 -4.39
N ILE A 250 3.25 11.75 -4.42
CA ILE A 250 3.19 13.15 -4.85
C ILE A 250 2.95 13.28 -6.36
N LYS A 251 3.44 12.32 -7.16
CA LYS A 251 3.22 12.29 -8.63
C LYS A 251 1.76 11.98 -9.00
N ASN A 252 1.03 11.25 -8.16
CA ASN A 252 -0.39 10.99 -8.38
C ASN A 252 -1.13 10.72 -7.07
N LEU A 253 -1.40 11.81 -6.35
CA LEU A 253 -2.06 11.77 -5.04
C LEU A 253 -3.43 11.09 -5.15
N TYR A 254 -4.21 11.41 -6.17
CA TYR A 254 -5.54 10.82 -6.38
C TYR A 254 -5.52 9.28 -6.44
N GLN A 255 -4.55 8.71 -7.16
CA GLN A 255 -4.46 7.26 -7.34
C GLN A 255 -3.90 6.55 -6.10
N PHE A 256 -2.90 7.13 -5.45
CA PHE A 256 -2.07 6.43 -4.48
C PHE A 256 -2.32 6.80 -3.02
N PHE A 257 -3.15 7.82 -2.73
CA PHE A 257 -3.50 8.14 -1.33
C PHE A 257 -4.29 7.04 -0.60
N SER A 258 -4.78 6.03 -1.32
CA SER A 258 -5.56 4.92 -0.75
C SER A 258 -4.90 3.57 -0.99
N GLY A 259 -5.15 2.62 -0.10
CA GLY A 259 -4.67 1.25 -0.22
C GLY A 259 -3.24 1.03 0.29
N MET A 260 -2.66 1.96 1.05
CA MET A 260 -1.46 1.61 1.81
C MET A 260 -1.79 0.54 2.86
N PRO A 261 -0.81 -0.31 3.24
CA PRO A 261 -1.03 -1.36 4.22
C PRO A 261 -1.59 -0.88 5.55
N ASP A 262 -2.42 -1.71 6.18
CA ASP A 262 -3.12 -1.37 7.44
C ASP A 262 -2.12 -1.02 8.55
N LEU A 263 -1.10 -1.85 8.73
CA LEU A 263 -0.09 -1.68 9.77
C LEU A 263 1.25 -1.20 9.22
N LEU A 264 1.91 -0.36 10.01
CA LEU A 264 3.35 -0.20 9.99
C LEU A 264 3.88 -0.62 11.35
N ILE A 265 4.72 -1.65 11.39
CA ILE A 265 5.36 -2.17 12.60
C ILE A 265 6.87 -1.99 12.50
N TRP A 266 7.55 -1.85 13.63
CA TRP A 266 8.98 -1.57 13.65
C TRP A 266 9.67 -2.03 14.93
N ASN A 267 10.99 -2.13 14.83
CA ASN A 267 11.90 -2.31 15.94
C ASN A 267 13.01 -1.26 15.80
N ILE A 268 13.08 -0.35 16.79
CA ILE A 268 13.99 0.78 16.77
C ILE A 268 15.43 0.31 16.95
N ASP A 269 15.67 -0.60 17.90
CA ASP A 269 17.00 -1.13 18.23
C ASP A 269 17.63 -1.85 17.04
N GLN A 270 16.82 -2.62 16.32
CA GLN A 270 17.23 -3.34 15.12
C GLN A 270 17.16 -2.50 13.85
N LYS A 271 16.58 -1.29 13.91
CA LYS A 271 16.33 -0.40 12.76
C LYS A 271 15.60 -1.08 11.60
N ILE A 272 14.61 -1.91 11.93
CA ILE A 272 13.79 -2.63 10.95
C ILE A 272 12.33 -2.19 11.04
N HIS A 273 11.64 -2.30 9.91
CA HIS A 273 10.21 -2.07 9.79
C HIS A 273 9.56 -3.19 8.98
N LYS A 274 8.22 -3.23 9.00
CA LYS A 274 7.43 -4.01 8.06
C LYS A 274 6.08 -3.32 7.83
N PHE A 275 5.67 -3.20 6.57
CA PHE A 275 4.31 -2.83 6.21
C PHE A 275 3.46 -4.09 6.11
N VAL A 276 2.37 -4.16 6.86
CA VAL A 276 1.53 -5.36 6.91
C VAL A 276 0.10 -5.03 6.51
N GLU A 277 -0.40 -5.76 5.53
CA GLU A 277 -1.81 -5.73 5.16
C GLU A 277 -2.52 -6.90 5.87
N VAL A 278 -3.54 -6.60 6.68
CA VAL A 278 -4.22 -7.58 7.52
C VAL A 278 -5.51 -8.01 6.86
N LYS A 279 -5.75 -9.32 6.77
CA LYS A 279 -6.95 -9.88 6.17
C LYS A 279 -7.62 -10.86 7.10
N GLY A 280 -8.88 -10.59 7.40
CA GLY A 280 -9.73 -11.53 8.11
C GLY A 280 -10.19 -12.68 7.21
N GLU A 281 -10.86 -13.64 7.83
CA GLU A 281 -11.46 -14.76 7.11
C GLU A 281 -12.49 -14.29 6.07
N GLY A 282 -12.27 -14.65 4.80
CA GLY A 282 -13.15 -14.30 3.69
C GLY A 282 -12.83 -12.96 3.02
N ASP A 283 -11.91 -12.18 3.57
CA ASP A 283 -11.45 -10.94 2.96
C ASP A 283 -10.58 -11.20 1.73
N LYS A 284 -10.47 -10.19 0.88
CA LYS A 284 -9.59 -10.19 -0.29
C LYS A 284 -8.77 -8.92 -0.32
N LEU A 285 -7.57 -9.03 -0.88
CA LEU A 285 -6.77 -7.86 -1.21
C LEU A 285 -7.49 -7.01 -2.24
N ALA A 286 -7.67 -5.72 -1.93
CA ALA A 286 -8.14 -4.76 -2.91
C ALA A 286 -7.05 -4.50 -3.96
N PRO A 287 -7.40 -4.09 -5.19
CA PRO A 287 -6.42 -3.78 -6.23
C PRO A 287 -5.39 -2.73 -5.81
N ASN A 288 -5.80 -1.65 -5.15
CA ASN A 288 -4.87 -0.62 -4.67
C ASN A 288 -3.91 -1.17 -3.60
N GLN A 289 -4.38 -2.05 -2.72
CA GLN A 289 -3.54 -2.70 -1.70
C GLN A 289 -2.50 -3.61 -2.34
N THR A 290 -2.92 -4.39 -3.34
CA THR A 290 -2.01 -5.25 -4.10
C THR A 290 -0.93 -4.44 -4.81
N LEU A 291 -1.31 -3.34 -5.48
CA LEU A 291 -0.36 -2.46 -6.15
C LEU A 291 0.62 -1.79 -5.18
N TRP A 292 0.14 -1.39 -3.99
CA TRP A 292 1.02 -0.85 -2.96
C TRP A 292 2.00 -1.89 -2.42
N LEU A 293 1.55 -3.10 -2.11
CA LEU A 293 2.42 -4.18 -1.63
C LEU A 293 3.50 -4.53 -2.65
N LEU A 294 3.13 -4.66 -3.93
CA LEU A 294 4.07 -4.93 -5.02
C LEU A 294 5.11 -3.82 -5.15
N TYR A 295 4.66 -2.56 -5.14
CA TYR A 295 5.57 -1.43 -5.24
C TYR A 295 6.51 -1.32 -4.04
N LEU A 296 5.97 -1.45 -2.82
CA LEU A 296 6.77 -1.42 -1.59
C LEU A 296 7.84 -2.52 -1.61
N HIS A 297 7.47 -3.73 -2.02
CA HIS A 297 8.41 -4.84 -2.18
C HIS A 297 9.50 -4.53 -3.23
N GLU A 298 9.11 -4.00 -4.40
CA GLU A 298 10.01 -3.64 -5.49
C GLU A 298 11.07 -2.61 -5.06
N ILE A 299 10.68 -1.62 -4.26
CA ILE A 299 11.61 -0.59 -3.76
C ILE A 299 12.42 -1.04 -2.53
N GLY A 300 12.31 -2.32 -2.13
CA GLY A 300 13.08 -2.91 -1.04
C GLY A 300 12.50 -2.69 0.36
N ALA A 301 11.24 -2.27 0.49
CA ALA A 301 10.56 -2.24 1.78
C ALA A 301 10.13 -3.65 2.21
N SER A 302 10.18 -3.91 3.51
CA SER A 302 9.67 -5.16 4.08
C SER A 302 8.14 -5.13 4.09
N VAL A 303 7.51 -6.12 3.45
CA VAL A 303 6.05 -6.22 3.32
C VAL A 303 5.56 -7.62 3.64
N GLU A 304 4.33 -7.73 4.14
CA GLU A 304 3.68 -9.02 4.40
C GLU A 304 2.16 -8.89 4.33
N VAL A 305 1.48 -9.94 3.90
CA VAL A 305 0.03 -10.10 4.09
C VAL A 305 -0.21 -11.02 5.28
N CYS A 306 -0.87 -10.53 6.31
CA CYS A 306 -1.21 -11.30 7.51
C CYS A 306 -2.67 -11.76 7.44
N TRP A 307 -2.87 -13.05 7.24
CA TRP A 307 -4.19 -13.70 7.26
C TRP A 307 -4.54 -14.15 8.67
N VAL A 308 -5.58 -13.54 9.24
CA VAL A 308 -6.09 -13.89 10.56
C VAL A 308 -7.27 -14.84 10.41
N HIS A 309 -7.09 -16.07 10.89
CA HIS A 309 -8.10 -17.11 10.86
C HIS A 309 -8.75 -17.28 12.22
N SER A 310 -10.05 -17.57 12.20
CA SER A 310 -10.78 -17.90 13.42
C SER A 310 -10.46 -19.34 13.85
N MET A 311 -10.09 -19.54 15.12
CA MET A 311 -9.84 -20.88 15.66
C MET A 311 -11.07 -21.79 15.46
N GLY A 312 -10.85 -22.97 14.86
CA GLY A 312 -11.90 -23.97 14.59
C GLY A 312 -12.60 -23.85 13.22
N SER A 313 -12.12 -22.99 12.31
CA SER A 313 -12.57 -22.95 10.91
C SER A 313 -11.99 -24.11 10.07
N LYS A 314 -12.74 -24.62 9.08
CA LYS A 314 -12.25 -25.62 8.11
C LYS A 314 -11.26 -24.94 7.15
N ARG A 315 -9.98 -25.30 7.24
CA ARG A 315 -8.84 -24.64 6.54
C ARG A 315 -8.75 -24.98 5.04
N LYS A 316 -8.30 -24.01 4.24
CA LYS A 316 -7.39 -24.25 3.10
C LYS A 316 -6.00 -23.83 3.56
N ILE A 317 -5.15 -24.80 3.92
CA ILE A 317 -3.75 -24.55 4.29
C ILE A 317 -3.04 -24.01 3.04
N ILE A 318 -2.40 -22.85 3.14
CA ILE A 318 -1.47 -22.40 2.10
C ILE A 318 -0.27 -23.35 2.15
N GLN A 319 -0.21 -24.31 1.23
CA GLN A 319 0.94 -25.19 1.11
C GLN A 319 2.16 -24.34 0.77
N ARG A 320 3.14 -24.29 1.67
CA ARG A 320 4.49 -23.84 1.34
C ARG A 320 5.02 -24.81 0.27
N GLY A 321 5.31 -24.30 -0.93
CA GLY A 321 6.14 -25.04 -1.87
C GLY A 321 7.51 -25.22 -1.22
N ASN A 322 7.90 -26.45 -0.94
CA ASN A 322 9.25 -26.78 -0.49
C ASN A 322 10.26 -26.14 -1.45
N GLN A 323 11.11 -25.27 -0.91
CA GLN A 323 12.43 -25.05 -1.48
C GLN A 323 13.19 -26.36 -1.25
N ASN A 324 13.44 -27.10 -2.32
CA ASN A 324 14.46 -28.15 -2.33
C ASN A 324 15.81 -27.45 -2.18
N GLU A 325 16.30 -27.33 -0.95
CA GLU A 325 17.74 -27.36 -0.71
C GLU A 325 18.16 -28.81 -0.93
N GLY A 326 18.88 -29.05 -2.02
CA GLY A 326 19.46 -30.35 -2.31
C GLY A 326 20.59 -30.62 -1.32
N ASP A 327 20.40 -31.66 -0.52
CA ASP A 327 21.49 -32.40 0.11
C ASP A 327 22.50 -32.80 -0.99
N VAL A 328 23.69 -32.21 -0.93
CA VAL A 328 24.87 -32.75 -1.57
C VAL A 328 25.57 -33.60 -0.53
N SER A 329 25.29 -34.89 -0.55
CA SER A 329 26.16 -35.90 0.03
C SER A 329 26.37 -37.03 -0.97
N ASP A 330 27.66 -37.33 -1.15
CA ASP A 330 28.25 -38.62 -1.44
C ASP A 330 28.64 -38.99 -2.88
N ASN A 331 29.95 -39.21 -2.97
CA ASN A 331 30.67 -40.29 -3.64
C ASN A 331 30.98 -40.12 -5.12
N ASP A 332 32.23 -39.70 -5.37
CA ASP A 332 33.05 -40.33 -6.40
C ASP A 332 34.42 -40.70 -5.81
N SER A 333 34.55 -41.98 -5.53
CA SER A 333 35.80 -42.72 -5.48
C SER A 333 35.78 -43.64 -6.70
N ASP A 334 36.56 -43.28 -7.72
CA ASP A 334 37.42 -44.17 -8.54
C ASP A 334 38.21 -43.34 -9.57
#